data_AF-A0A9N9XJH5-F1
#
_entry.id   AF-A0A9N9XJH5-F1
#
_cell.length_a   1.000
_cell.length_b   1.000
_cell.length_c   1.000
_cell.angle_alpha   90.00
_cell.angle_beta   90.00
_cell.angle_gamma   90.00
#
_symmetry.space_group_name_H-M   'P 1'
#
loop_
_entity.id
_entity.type
_entity.pdbx_description
1 polymer ?
#
loop_
_entity_poly.entity_id
_entity_poly.type
_entity_poly.pdbx_seq_one_letter_code
_entity_poly.pdbx_strand_id
1 'polypeptide(L)' 'MESCCKPGQTTSFVKQCKLTKSDGSVVDCECTCKCHCKSDQQNCKCNCNCNCTEATATLGADGKYRCTCECEC' A
#
# COMPACT_ATOMS: atom_id res chain seq x y z
N MET A 1 4.24 19.50 4.68
CA MET A 1 4.06 18.27 3.87
C MET A 1 5.11 17.30 4.37
N GLU A 2 4.71 16.33 5.19
CA GLU A 2 5.63 15.50 5.98
C GLU A 2 6.37 14.49 5.10
N SER A 3 7.69 14.40 5.26
CA SER A 3 8.54 13.40 4.60
C SER A 3 8.12 12.00 5.03
N CYS A 4 7.95 11.06 4.09
CA CYS A 4 7.39 9.75 4.40
C CYS A 4 8.39 8.79 5.10
N CYS A 5 9.70 9.02 4.96
CA CYS A 5 10.75 8.29 5.67
C CYS A 5 12.10 9.04 5.63
N LYS A 6 13.02 8.67 6.53
CA LYS A 6 14.43 9.12 6.49
C LYS A 6 15.22 8.34 5.43
N PRO A 7 16.26 8.94 4.83
CA PRO A 7 17.13 8.24 3.89
C PRO A 7 17.74 6.98 4.52
N GLY A 8 17.71 5.86 3.80
CA GLY A 8 18.17 4.55 4.26
C GLY A 8 17.18 3.80 5.17
N GLN A 9 15.96 4.32 5.39
CA GLN A 9 14.94 3.64 6.18
C GLN A 9 13.80 3.07 5.34
N THR A 10 13.17 2.03 5.87
CA THR A 10 11.91 1.53 5.36
C THR A 10 10.79 1.93 6.31
N THR A 11 9.73 2.56 5.79
CA THR A 11 8.51 2.86 6.55
C THR A 11 7.35 2.07 5.98
N SER A 12 6.54 1.50 6.87
CA SER A 12 5.31 0.81 6.48
C SER A 12 4.09 1.53 7.03
N PHE A 13 3.08 1.74 6.19
CA PHE A 13 1.78 2.27 6.61
C PHE A 13 0.65 1.51 5.92
N VAL A 14 -0.49 1.41 6.59
CA VAL A 14 -1.69 0.78 6.03
C VAL A 14 -2.60 1.86 5.45
N LYS A 15 -3.06 1.63 4.22
CA LYS A 15 -4.04 2.46 3.53
C LYS A 15 -5.29 1.64 3.29
N GLN A 16 -6.43 2.16 3.73
CA GLN A 16 -7.72 1.58 3.37
C GLN A 16 -8.08 2.01 1.95
N CYS A 17 -8.43 1.04 1.11
CA CYS A 17 -8.91 1.23 -0.24
C CYS A 17 -10.10 0.29 -0.50
N LYS A 18 -10.69 0.42 -1.68
CA LYS A 18 -11.81 -0.40 -2.10
C LYS A 18 -11.36 -1.35 -3.21
N LEU A 19 -11.79 -2.59 -3.13
CA LEU A 19 -11.61 -3.59 -4.17
C LEU A 19 -12.97 -3.82 -4.84
N THR A 20 -13.04 -3.61 -6.14
CA THR A 20 -14.20 -3.99 -6.95
C THR A 20 -13.97 -5.40 -7.49
N LYS A 21 -14.84 -6.32 -7.13
CA LYS A 21 -14.81 -7.70 -7.58
C LYS A 21 -15.38 -7.85 -8.98
N SER A 22 -15.14 -8.99 -9.59
CA SER A 22 -15.65 -9.35 -10.91
C SER A 22 -17.18 -9.43 -10.97
N ASP A 23 -17.85 -9.70 -9.84
CA ASP A 23 -19.31 -9.69 -9.72
C ASP A 23 -19.90 -8.26 -9.57
N GLY A 24 -19.05 -7.23 -9.49
CA GLY A 24 -19.45 -5.83 -9.32
C GLY A 24 -19.59 -5.39 -7.87
N SER A 25 -19.47 -6.29 -6.89
CA SER A 25 -19.41 -5.91 -5.48
C SER A 25 -18.15 -5.13 -5.14
N VAL A 26 -18.28 -4.17 -4.22
CA VAL A 26 -17.17 -3.35 -3.72
C VAL A 26 -16.97 -3.65 -2.25
N VAL A 27 -15.76 -4.10 -1.90
CA VAL A 27 -15.39 -4.51 -0.55
C VAL A 27 -14.21 -3.69 -0.04
N ASP A 28 -14.09 -3.57 1.27
CA ASP A 28 -12.95 -2.92 1.90
C ASP A 28 -11.68 -3.77 1.74
N CYS A 29 -10.59 -3.07 1.44
CA CYS A 29 -9.26 -3.63 1.30
C CYS A 29 -8.25 -2.83 2.11
N GLU A 30 -7.43 -3.51 2.89
CA GLU A 30 -6.34 -2.92 3.67
C GLU A 30 -5.03 -3.18 2.95
N CYS A 31 -4.44 -2.13 2.38
CA CYS A 31 -3.19 -2.26 1.66
C CYS A 31 -2.02 -1.74 2.48
N THR A 32 -1.05 -2.61 2.77
CA THR A 32 0.17 -2.27 3.48
C THR A 32 1.20 -1.76 2.48
N CYS A 33 1.51 -0.47 2.57
CA CYS A 33 2.54 0.17 1.77
C CYS A 33 3.86 0.14 2.52
N LYS A 34 4.88 -0.51 1.95
CA LYS A 34 6.26 -0.45 2.41
C LYS A 34 7.03 0.50 1.51
N CYS A 35 7.49 1.60 2.07
CA CYS A 35 8.33 2.55 1.37
C CYS A 35 9.79 2.39 1.76
N HIS A 36 10.66 2.13 0.79
CA HIS A 36 12.09 2.11 0.96
C HIS A 36 12.66 3.46 0.52
N CYS A 37 13.05 4.30 1.49
CA CYS A 37 13.71 5.58 1.25
C CYS A 37 15.20 5.36 0.95
N LYS A 38 15.65 5.60 -0.30
CA LYS A 38 17.06 5.61 -0.69
C LYS A 38 17.77 6.85 -0.14
N SER A 39 19.07 6.72 0.07
CA SER A 39 19.87 7.71 0.80
C SER A 39 19.94 9.09 0.12
N ASP A 40 19.68 9.16 -1.18
CA ASP A 40 19.89 10.35 -2.01
C ASP A 40 18.65 11.26 -2.14
N GLN A 41 17.47 10.82 -1.68
CA GLN A 41 16.24 11.60 -1.83
C GLN A 41 15.90 12.42 -0.58
N GLN A 42 16.38 13.66 -0.55
CA GLN A 42 15.78 14.68 0.31
C GLN A 42 14.37 14.97 -0.23
N ASN A 43 13.35 14.66 0.57
CA ASN A 43 11.92 14.86 0.26
C ASN A 43 11.21 13.74 -0.51
N CYS A 44 11.56 12.49 -0.21
CA CYS A 44 10.83 11.33 -0.69
C CYS A 44 9.33 11.39 -0.32
N LYS A 45 8.46 11.16 -1.33
CA LYS A 45 7.02 10.98 -1.16
C LYS A 45 6.64 9.61 -1.66
N CYS A 46 6.30 8.72 -0.73
CA CYS A 46 5.81 7.40 -1.09
C CYS A 46 4.42 7.49 -1.73
N ASN A 47 4.37 7.59 -3.06
CA ASN A 47 3.10 7.56 -3.76
C ASN A 47 2.67 6.10 -3.95
N CYS A 48 2.26 5.48 -2.85
CA CYS A 48 1.79 4.12 -2.84
C CYS A 48 0.40 4.04 -3.49
N ASN A 49 0.41 3.78 -4.79
CA ASN A 49 -0.80 3.63 -5.59
C ASN A 49 -1.25 2.17 -5.56
N CYS A 50 -1.76 1.76 -4.40
CA CYS A 50 -2.28 0.42 -4.19
C CYS A 50 -3.45 0.13 -5.14
N ASN A 51 -3.20 -0.72 -6.13
CA ASN A 51 -4.24 -1.25 -6.97
C ASN A 51 -4.74 -2.57 -6.35
N CYS A 52 -5.68 -2.45 -5.41
CA CYS A 52 -6.26 -3.62 -4.75
C CYS A 52 -7.25 -4.30 -5.70
N THR A 53 -6.86 -5.45 -6.25
CA THR A 53 -7.67 -6.27 -7.15
C THR A 53 -7.72 -7.70 -6.63
N GLU A 54 -8.65 -8.52 -7.14
CA GLU A 54 -8.74 -9.93 -6.73
C GLU A 54 -7.46 -10.73 -7.03
N ALA A 55 -6.64 -10.26 -7.96
CA ALA A 55 -5.35 -10.86 -8.30
C ALA A 55 -4.22 -10.49 -7.31
N THR A 56 -4.27 -9.30 -6.70
CA THR A 56 -3.20 -8.77 -5.83
C THR A 56 -3.57 -8.80 -4.35
N ALA A 57 -4.85 -8.92 -4.03
CA ALA A 57 -5.38 -8.89 -2.68
C ALA A 57 -5.68 -10.31 -2.18
N THR A 58 -5.23 -10.60 -0.98
CA THR A 58 -5.49 -11.85 -0.27
C THR A 58 -6.68 -11.68 0.67
N LEU A 59 -7.64 -12.60 0.63
CA LEU A 59 -8.76 -12.61 1.56
C LEU A 59 -8.30 -13.19 2.92
N GLY A 60 -8.34 -12.38 3.97
CA GLY A 60 -8.07 -12.83 5.33
C GLY A 60 -9.20 -13.68 5.90
N ALA A 61 -8.90 -14.46 6.95
CA ALA A 61 -9.90 -15.27 7.66
C ALA A 61 -11.01 -14.42 8.30
N ASP A 62 -10.75 -13.13 8.55
CA ASP A 62 -11.71 -12.14 9.03
C ASP A 62 -12.61 -11.55 7.93
N GLY A 63 -12.48 -12.01 6.69
CA GLY A 63 -13.29 -11.57 5.55
C GLY A 63 -12.86 -10.26 4.90
N LYS A 64 -11.74 -9.67 5.34
CA LYS A 64 -11.17 -8.45 4.73
C LYS A 64 -10.11 -8.79 3.69
N TYR A 65 -10.09 -8.02 2.61
CA TYR A 65 -9.04 -8.12 1.60
C TYR A 65 -7.80 -7.36 2.07
N ARG A 66 -6.62 -7.93 1.86
CA ARG A 66 -5.34 -7.32 2.20
C ARG A 66 -4.38 -7.39 1.05
N CYS A 67 -3.68 -6.30 0.75
CA CYS A 67 -2.60 -6.31 -0.24
C CYS A 67 -1.33 -5.69 0.36
N THR A 68 -0.18 -5.96 -0.25
CA THR A 68 1.08 -5.31 0.11
C THR A 68 1.67 -4.68 -1.14
N CYS A 69 2.13 -3.44 -1.02
CA CYS A 69 2.85 -2.74 -2.08
C CYS A 69 4.22 -2.33 -1.55
N GLU A 70 5.26 -2.65 -2.32
CA GLU A 70 6.63 -2.19 -2.06
C GLU A 70 6.92 -1.05 -3.03
N CYS A 71 7.30 0.10 -2.48
CA CYS A 71 7.59 1.30 -3.22
C CYS A 71 9.01 1.75 -2.89
N GLU A 72 9.82 1.97 -3.91
CA GLU A 72 11.13 2.58 -3.75
C GLU A 72 11.05 4.05 -4.11
N CYS A 73 11.78 4.85 -3.36
CA CYS A 73 11.96 6.27 -3.54
C CYS A 73 13.33 6.57 -2.94
#